data_AF-A0A359AUG3-F1
#
_entry.id   AF-A0A359AUG3-F1
#
_cell.length_a   1.000
_cell.length_b   1.000
_cell.length_c   1.000
_cell.angle_alpha   90.00
_cell.angle_beta   90.00
_cell.angle_gamma   90.00
#
_symmetry.space_group_name_H-M   'P 1'
#
loop_
_entity.id
_entity.type
_entity.pdbx_description
1 polymer ?
#
loop_
_entity_poly.entity_id
_entity_poly.type
_entity_poly.pdbx_seq_one_letter_code
_entity_poly.pdbx_strand_id
1 'polypeptide(L)'
;MPGKVNPVIPEVVNQIAYKVIGNDLTVTMASEAGQLQLNVMEPIIALALLENIEMLIQGMNTLRSKCITGITANEDRCKDMVLHSIGLVTALNPYLGYEKSTTIAAEALQTGKGVYELVLEKGWLDKSKLDEILKPENMIQPRKIQKD
;
A
#
# COMPACT_ATOMS: atom_id res chain seq x y z
N MET A 1 -2.65 -27.66 -9.60
CA MET A 1 -2.65 -27.81 -8.12
C MET A 1 -4.09 -27.67 -7.65
N PRO A 2 -4.76 -28.76 -7.27
CA PRO A 2 -6.14 -28.71 -6.78
C PRO A 2 -6.28 -27.69 -5.64
N GLY A 3 -7.32 -26.84 -5.70
CA GLY A 3 -7.63 -25.83 -4.67
C GLY A 3 -6.90 -24.48 -4.79
N LYS A 4 -5.95 -24.30 -5.73
CA LYS A 4 -5.22 -23.03 -5.91
C LYS A 4 -6.10 -21.97 -6.59
N VAL A 5 -6.15 -20.77 -6.03
CA VAL A 5 -6.78 -19.57 -6.60
C VAL A 5 -5.71 -18.49 -6.82
N ASN A 6 -5.73 -17.83 -7.99
CA ASN A 6 -4.75 -16.79 -8.36
C ASN A 6 -5.44 -15.42 -8.57
N PRO A 7 -4.74 -14.30 -8.39
CA PRO A 7 -5.26 -12.94 -8.60
C PRO A 7 -5.30 -12.55 -10.09
N VAL A 8 -5.99 -13.34 -10.91
CA VAL A 8 -5.97 -13.21 -12.39
C VAL A 8 -6.56 -11.90 -12.92
N ILE A 9 -7.45 -11.25 -12.16
CA ILE A 9 -8.07 -10.00 -12.58
C ILE A 9 -7.07 -8.82 -12.49
N PRO A 10 -6.36 -8.61 -11.37
CA PRO A 10 -5.20 -7.72 -11.35
C PRO A 10 -4.12 -8.06 -12.40
N GLU A 11 -3.86 -9.35 -12.66
CA GLU A 11 -2.85 -9.78 -13.64
C GLU A 11 -3.16 -9.31 -15.07
N VAL A 12 -4.43 -9.36 -15.50
CA VAL A 12 -4.80 -8.85 -16.84
C VAL A 12 -4.74 -7.31 -16.90
N VAL A 13 -5.03 -6.61 -15.80
CA VAL A 13 -4.90 -5.14 -15.75
C VAL A 13 -3.43 -4.72 -15.87
N ASN A 14 -2.50 -5.45 -15.25
CA ASN A 14 -1.07 -5.21 -15.43
C ASN A 14 -0.65 -5.37 -16.90
N GLN A 15 -1.12 -6.42 -17.58
CA GLN A 15 -0.82 -6.63 -19.01
C GLN A 15 -1.37 -5.49 -19.89
N ILE A 16 -2.59 -5.02 -19.60
CA ILE A 16 -3.16 -3.84 -20.27
C ILE A 16 -2.27 -2.62 -20.04
N ALA A 17 -1.84 -2.36 -18.80
CA ALA A 17 -0.96 -1.23 -18.49
C ALA A 17 0.36 -1.31 -19.27
N TYR A 18 0.99 -2.49 -19.36
CA TYR A 18 2.21 -2.68 -20.15
C TYR A 18 1.99 -2.40 -21.63
N LYS A 19 0.87 -2.86 -22.19
CA LYS A 19 0.52 -2.62 -23.58
C LYS A 19 0.26 -1.13 -23.85
N VAL A 20 -0.42 -0.43 -22.94
CA VAL A 20 -0.66 1.01 -23.03
C VAL A 20 0.66 1.78 -23.05
N ILE A 21 1.61 1.43 -22.17
CA ILE A 21 2.94 2.04 -22.13
C ILE A 21 3.71 1.80 -23.45
N GLY A 22 3.65 0.58 -24.01
CA GLY A 22 4.28 0.30 -25.30
C GLY A 22 3.66 1.07 -26.47
N ASN A 23 2.34 1.24 -26.45
CA ASN A 23 1.62 2.03 -27.44
C ASN A 23 1.93 3.53 -27.30
N ASP A 24 2.15 4.04 -26.09
CA ASP A 24 2.57 5.43 -25.85
C ASP A 24 3.94 5.72 -26.48
N LEU A 25 4.89 4.80 -26.37
CA LEU A 25 6.18 4.92 -27.08
C LEU A 25 5.98 4.91 -28.61
N THR A 26 5.07 4.08 -29.11
CA THR A 26 4.72 4.06 -30.54
C THR A 26 4.19 5.42 -31.00
N VAL A 27 3.27 6.01 -30.24
CA VAL A 27 2.72 7.36 -30.49
C VAL A 27 3.83 8.41 -30.44
N THR A 28 4.73 8.32 -29.47
CA THR A 28 5.87 9.25 -29.32
C THR A 28 6.74 9.26 -30.57
N MET A 29 7.18 8.08 -31.04
CA MET A 29 8.03 7.96 -32.23
C MET A 29 7.29 8.42 -33.50
N ALA A 30 6.01 8.08 -33.63
CA ALA A 30 5.20 8.51 -34.78
C ALA A 30 4.96 10.03 -34.79
N SER A 31 4.80 10.65 -33.63
CA SER A 31 4.57 12.09 -33.50
C SER A 31 5.80 12.92 -33.87
N GLU A 32 7.01 12.41 -33.60
CA GLU A 32 8.27 13.08 -33.96
C GLU A 32 8.54 13.07 -35.48
N ALA A 33 8.08 12.05 -36.19
CA ALA A 33 8.38 11.79 -37.60
C ALA A 33 7.62 12.67 -38.63
N GLY A 34 7.20 13.88 -38.25
CA GLY A 34 6.56 14.84 -39.16
C GLY A 34 7.51 15.30 -40.27
N GLN A 35 7.01 15.46 -41.49
CA GLN A 35 7.82 15.86 -42.65
C GLN A 35 7.21 17.09 -43.34
N LEU A 36 7.86 18.24 -43.16
CA LEU A 36 7.46 19.53 -43.72
C LEU A 36 6.03 19.93 -43.30
N GLN A 37 5.06 19.92 -44.22
CA GLN A 37 3.70 20.43 -43.99
C GLN A 37 2.76 19.42 -43.31
N LEU A 38 3.16 18.15 -43.14
CA LEU A 38 2.25 17.11 -42.65
C LEU A 38 2.99 15.99 -41.90
N ASN A 39 2.31 15.40 -40.92
CA ASN A 39 2.72 14.13 -40.34
C ASN A 39 1.90 13.00 -40.97
N VAL A 40 2.56 12.11 -41.73
CA VAL A 40 1.88 10.99 -42.41
C VAL A 40 1.70 9.74 -41.53
N MET A 41 2.19 9.78 -40.29
CA MET A 41 2.09 8.69 -39.30
C MET A 41 0.80 8.74 -38.47
N GLU A 42 -0.10 9.69 -38.75
CA GLU A 42 -1.39 9.84 -38.08
C GLU A 42 -2.21 8.53 -37.97
N PRO A 43 -2.23 7.62 -38.98
CA PRO A 43 -2.97 6.37 -38.85
C PRO A 43 -2.50 5.46 -37.70
N ILE A 44 -1.19 5.34 -37.48
CA ILE A 44 -0.67 4.49 -36.39
C ILE A 44 -0.85 5.17 -35.03
N ILE A 45 -0.80 6.51 -34.98
CA ILE A 45 -1.13 7.29 -33.78
C ILE A 45 -2.59 7.04 -33.38
N ALA A 46 -3.52 7.20 -34.33
CA ALA A 46 -4.95 6.99 -34.07
C ALA A 46 -5.24 5.55 -33.63
N LEU A 47 -4.64 4.55 -34.30
CA LEU A 47 -4.80 3.14 -33.94
C LEU A 47 -4.34 2.87 -32.50
N ALA A 48 -3.12 3.30 -32.15
CA ALA A 48 -2.55 3.06 -30.82
C ALA A 48 -3.37 3.74 -29.71
N LEU A 49 -3.85 4.97 -29.95
CA LEU A 49 -4.69 5.70 -29.00
C LEU A 49 -6.05 5.03 -28.80
N LEU A 50 -6.74 4.67 -29.89
CA LEU A 50 -8.06 4.04 -29.81
C LEU A 50 -7.98 2.64 -29.19
N GLU A 51 -6.94 1.86 -29.52
CA GLU A 51 -6.69 0.56 -28.88
C GLU A 51 -6.48 0.72 -27.36
N ASN A 52 -5.67 1.70 -26.94
CA ASN A 52 -5.45 2.01 -25.53
C ASN A 52 -6.74 2.37 -24.80
N ILE A 53 -7.55 3.25 -25.38
CA ILE A 53 -8.82 3.69 -24.78
C ILE A 53 -9.75 2.50 -24.56
N GLU A 54 -9.94 1.65 -25.58
CA GLU A 54 -10.80 0.47 -25.47
C GLU A 54 -10.29 -0.49 -24.40
N MET A 55 -8.99 -0.85 -24.43
CA MET A 55 -8.40 -1.76 -23.44
C MET A 55 -8.52 -1.22 -22.01
N LEU A 56 -8.27 0.07 -21.79
CA LEU A 56 -8.40 0.70 -20.48
C LEU A 56 -9.84 0.67 -19.97
N ILE A 57 -10.81 1.01 -20.82
CA ILE A 57 -12.24 0.96 -20.46
C ILE A 57 -12.63 -0.46 -20.03
N GLN A 58 -12.28 -1.47 -20.84
CA GLN A 58 -12.60 -2.87 -20.54
C GLN A 58 -11.84 -3.37 -19.30
N GLY A 59 -10.57 -3.01 -19.16
CA GLY A 59 -9.73 -3.35 -18.01
C GLY A 59 -10.28 -2.80 -16.70
N MET A 60 -10.64 -1.51 -16.67
CA MET A 60 -11.22 -0.86 -15.49
C MET A 60 -12.58 -1.46 -15.12
N ASN A 61 -13.46 -1.69 -16.10
CA ASN A 61 -14.77 -2.32 -15.86
C ASN A 61 -14.62 -3.75 -15.32
N THR A 62 -13.66 -4.51 -15.85
CA THR A 62 -13.34 -5.87 -15.41
C THR A 62 -12.77 -5.87 -13.99
N LEU A 63 -11.80 -4.99 -13.71
CA LEU A 63 -11.23 -4.85 -12.37
C LEU A 63 -12.30 -4.50 -11.34
N ARG A 64 -13.14 -3.50 -11.63
CA ARG A 64 -14.23 -3.07 -10.75
C ARG A 64 -15.16 -4.24 -10.42
N SER A 65 -15.74 -4.86 -11.47
CA SER A 65 -16.82 -5.83 -11.30
C SER A 65 -16.37 -7.22 -10.86
N LYS A 66 -15.16 -7.66 -11.23
CA LYS A 66 -14.67 -9.03 -10.97
C LYS A 66 -13.59 -9.10 -9.89
N CYS A 67 -13.17 -7.97 -9.33
CA CYS A 67 -12.21 -7.94 -8.23
C CYS A 67 -12.65 -6.96 -7.14
N ILE A 68 -12.70 -5.65 -7.44
CA ILE A 68 -12.88 -4.61 -6.41
C ILE A 68 -14.18 -4.76 -5.62
N THR A 69 -15.32 -4.95 -6.30
CA THR A 69 -16.63 -5.07 -5.63
C THR A 69 -16.70 -6.27 -4.67
N GLY A 70 -15.85 -7.28 -4.84
CA GLY A 70 -15.81 -8.48 -4.01
C GLY A 70 -14.70 -8.52 -2.96
N ILE A 71 -13.91 -7.45 -2.79
CA ILE A 71 -12.82 -7.44 -1.81
C ILE A 71 -13.39 -7.52 -0.39
N THR A 72 -12.89 -8.47 0.40
CA THR A 72 -13.13 -8.59 1.84
C THR A 72 -11.81 -8.57 2.60
N ALA A 73 -11.78 -7.98 3.79
CA ALA A 73 -10.60 -8.01 4.66
C ALA A 73 -10.55 -9.32 5.48
N ASN A 74 -9.33 -9.78 5.77
CA ASN A 74 -9.10 -10.74 6.85
C ASN A 74 -8.79 -9.94 8.13
N GLU A 75 -9.85 -9.53 8.82
CA GLU A 75 -9.77 -8.59 9.95
C GLU A 75 -8.87 -9.11 11.08
N ASP A 76 -9.00 -10.38 11.45
CA ASP A 76 -8.20 -11.00 12.52
C ASP A 76 -6.71 -10.98 12.16
N ARG A 77 -6.37 -11.33 10.92
CA ARG A 77 -4.97 -11.28 10.45
C ARG A 77 -4.43 -9.86 10.43
N CYS A 78 -5.22 -8.89 9.96
CA CYS A 78 -4.81 -7.48 9.96
C CYS A 78 -4.58 -6.97 11.39
N LYS A 79 -5.49 -7.29 12.32
CA LYS A 79 -5.37 -6.92 13.74
C LYS A 79 -4.14 -7.56 14.38
N ASP A 80 -3.91 -8.84 14.13
CA ASP A 80 -2.73 -9.58 14.58
C ASP A 80 -1.42 -8.92 14.11
N MET A 81 -1.35 -8.54 12.83
CA MET A 81 -0.19 -7.84 12.27
C MET A 81 0.06 -6.48 12.94
N VAL A 82 -0.99 -5.73 13.29
CA VAL A 82 -0.86 -4.44 13.99
C VAL A 82 -0.35 -4.64 15.41
N LEU A 83 -0.98 -5.54 16.17
CA LEU A 83 -0.68 -5.74 17.60
C LEU A 83 0.71 -6.34 17.84
N HIS A 84 1.23 -7.12 16.89
CA HIS A 84 2.56 -7.71 16.96
C HIS A 84 3.63 -6.91 16.19
N SER A 85 3.28 -5.73 15.64
CA SER A 85 4.25 -4.89 14.95
C SER A 85 5.17 -4.17 15.93
N ILE A 86 6.49 -4.27 15.69
CA ILE A 86 7.48 -3.43 16.39
C ILE A 86 7.21 -1.94 16.12
N GLY A 87 6.57 -1.60 14.99
CA GLY A 87 6.23 -0.23 14.62
C GLY A 87 5.34 0.50 15.65
N LEU A 88 4.63 -0.23 16.51
CA LEU A 88 3.87 0.34 17.64
C LEU A 88 4.72 1.23 18.55
N VAL A 89 6.02 0.95 18.64
CA VAL A 89 6.96 1.71 19.46
C VAL A 89 7.03 3.19 19.09
N THR A 90 6.71 3.53 17.83
CA THR A 90 6.72 4.93 17.35
C THR A 90 5.70 5.80 18.08
N ALA A 91 4.55 5.23 18.49
CA ALA A 91 3.55 5.92 19.27
C ALA A 91 4.02 6.27 20.69
N LEU A 92 5.08 5.60 21.18
CA LEU A 92 5.64 5.81 22.51
C LEU A 92 6.69 6.93 22.56
N ASN A 93 7.24 7.33 21.41
CA ASN A 93 8.29 8.36 21.33
C ASN A 93 7.97 9.65 22.12
N PRO A 94 6.76 10.22 22.06
CA PRO A 94 6.45 11.44 22.79
C PRO A 94 6.38 11.28 24.31
N TYR A 95 6.23 10.04 24.81
CA TYR A 95 6.05 9.73 26.22
C TYR A 95 7.33 9.19 26.87
N LEU A 96 8.07 8.35 26.13
CA LEU A 96 9.28 7.69 26.61
C LEU A 96 10.57 8.33 26.08
N GLY A 97 10.47 9.14 25.03
CA GLY A 97 11.63 9.61 24.28
C GLY A 97 12.14 8.58 23.27
N TYR A 98 12.96 9.06 22.33
CA TYR A 98 13.49 8.26 21.23
C TYR A 98 14.42 7.13 21.69
N GLU A 99 15.27 7.39 22.68
CA GLU A 99 16.27 6.44 23.16
C GLU A 99 15.62 5.19 23.77
N LYS A 100 14.69 5.37 24.73
CA LYS A 100 13.95 4.26 25.35
C LYS A 100 13.14 3.47 24.32
N SER A 101 12.50 4.17 23.39
CA SER A 101 11.72 3.55 22.31
C SER A 101 12.60 2.72 21.37
N THR A 102 13.80 3.22 21.04
CA THR A 102 14.78 2.47 20.23
C THR A 102 15.26 1.21 20.94
N THR A 103 15.53 1.29 22.25
CA THR A 103 15.93 0.13 23.06
C THR A 103 14.86 -0.96 23.04
N ILE A 104 13.58 -0.60 23.20
CA ILE A 104 12.46 -1.56 23.14
C ILE A 104 12.32 -2.17 21.76
N ALA A 105 12.49 -1.38 20.69
CA ALA A 105 12.44 -1.89 19.33
C ALA A 105 13.53 -2.95 19.07
N ALA A 106 14.76 -2.69 19.54
CA ALA A 106 15.87 -3.63 19.43
C ALA A 106 15.63 -4.90 20.25
N GLU A 107 15.12 -4.76 21.47
CA GLU A 107 14.79 -5.90 22.34
C GLU A 107 13.65 -6.75 21.76
N ALA A 108 12.60 -6.14 21.22
CA ALA A 108 11.50 -6.84 20.53
C ALA A 108 12.00 -7.63 19.32
N LEU A 109 12.91 -7.04 18.53
CA LEU A 109 13.49 -7.72 17.37
C LEU A 109 14.36 -8.91 17.75
N GLN A 110 15.15 -8.79 18.83
CA GLN A 110 16.02 -9.88 19.29
C GLN A 110 15.26 -11.00 19.99
N THR A 111 14.23 -10.68 20.76
CA THR A 111 13.52 -11.64 21.62
C THR A 111 12.24 -12.19 20.99
N GLY A 112 11.70 -11.53 19.97
CA GLY A 112 10.40 -11.83 19.40
C GLY A 112 9.20 -11.46 20.28
N LYS A 113 9.44 -10.85 21.45
CA LYS A 113 8.37 -10.37 22.36
C LYS A 113 7.68 -9.13 21.79
N GLY A 114 6.42 -8.93 22.19
CA GLY A 114 5.65 -7.75 21.80
C GLY A 114 6.14 -6.47 22.48
N VAL A 115 6.05 -5.34 21.77
CA VAL A 115 6.38 -4.00 22.31
C VAL A 115 5.58 -3.72 23.59
N TYR A 116 4.29 -4.07 23.59
CA TYR A 116 3.41 -3.88 24.74
C TYR A 116 3.92 -4.60 25.99
N GLU A 117 4.29 -5.88 25.85
CA GLU A 117 4.79 -6.71 26.95
C GLU A 117 6.10 -6.16 27.51
N LEU A 118 7.05 -5.82 26.63
CA LEU A 118 8.34 -5.27 27.02
C LEU A 118 8.19 -3.96 27.80
N VAL A 119 7.31 -3.06 27.37
CA VAL A 119 7.11 -1.77 28.07
C VAL A 119 6.51 -1.97 29.46
N LEU A 120 5.59 -2.94 29.61
CA LEU A 120 5.05 -3.31 30.92
C LEU A 120 6.11 -3.97 31.81
N GLU A 121 6.93 -4.88 31.28
CA GLU A 121 8.00 -5.56 32.02
C GLU A 121 9.01 -4.55 32.59
N LYS A 122 9.33 -3.48 31.83
CA LYS A 122 10.25 -2.42 32.30
C LYS A 122 9.58 -1.43 33.26
N GLY A 123 8.26 -1.46 33.41
CA GLY A 123 7.50 -0.55 34.28
C GLY A 123 7.61 0.92 33.89
N TRP A 124 7.80 1.22 32.59
CA TRP A 124 8.01 2.59 32.13
C TRP A 124 6.71 3.39 31.93
N LEU A 125 5.59 2.69 31.73
CA LEU A 125 4.25 3.26 31.65
C LEU A 125 3.27 2.38 32.41
N ASP A 126 2.29 3.00 33.04
CA ASP A 126 1.15 2.29 33.61
C ASP A 126 0.35 1.58 32.52
N LYS A 127 -0.23 0.42 32.87
CA LYS A 127 -1.03 -0.37 31.94
C LYS A 127 -2.14 0.43 31.28
N SER A 128 -2.89 1.24 32.05
CA SER A 128 -3.97 2.06 31.52
C SER A 128 -3.49 3.10 30.50
N LYS A 129 -2.35 3.74 30.75
CA LYS A 129 -1.74 4.72 29.84
C LYS A 129 -1.21 4.04 28.58
N LEU A 130 -0.61 2.86 28.71
CA LEU A 130 -0.14 2.07 27.58
C LEU A 130 -1.29 1.55 26.71
N ASP A 131 -2.37 1.06 27.32
CA ASP A 131 -3.61 0.64 26.65
C ASP A 131 -4.22 1.79 25.84
N GLU A 132 -4.22 3.00 26.40
CA GLU A 132 -4.69 4.17 25.69
C GLU A 132 -3.76 4.54 24.52
N ILE A 133 -2.45 4.60 24.74
CA ILE A 133 -1.51 5.03 23.69
C ILE A 133 -1.48 4.04 22.52
N LEU A 134 -1.44 2.74 22.80
CA LEU A 134 -1.28 1.68 21.79
C LEU A 134 -2.61 1.15 21.24
N LYS A 135 -3.74 1.79 21.58
CA LYS A 135 -5.03 1.50 20.95
C LYS A 135 -4.95 1.80 19.44
N PRO A 136 -5.24 0.86 18.52
CA PRO A 136 -5.11 1.08 17.07
C PRO A 136 -5.80 2.35 16.55
N GLU A 137 -7.00 2.64 17.03
CA GLU A 137 -7.77 3.86 16.70
C GLU A 137 -7.08 5.17 17.10
N ASN A 138 -6.09 5.11 17.99
CA ASN A 138 -5.32 6.27 18.43
C ASN A 138 -4.06 6.50 17.58
N MET A 139 -3.75 5.61 16.64
CA MET A 139 -2.54 5.65 15.80
C MET A 139 -2.84 5.90 14.31
N ILE A 140 -4.07 6.30 13.98
CA ILE A 140 -4.51 6.56 12.59
C ILE A 140 -4.58 8.06 12.24
N GLN A 141 -4.28 8.95 13.18
CA GLN A 141 -4.30 10.40 12.98
C GLN A 141 -3.44 11.13 14.03
N PRO A 142 -3.01 12.38 13.79
CA PRO A 142 -2.31 13.18 14.79
C PRO A 142 -3.14 13.40 16.06
N ARG A 143 -2.51 13.34 17.24
CA ARG A 143 -3.16 13.61 18.54
C ARG A 143 -2.45 14.74 19.27
N LYS A 144 -3.22 15.54 20.01
CA LYS A 144 -2.67 16.47 20.99
C LYS A 144 -2.27 15.68 22.23
N ILE A 145 -1.01 15.78 22.62
CA ILE A 145 -0.47 15.13 23.80
C ILE A 145 -0.49 16.15 24.92
N GLN A 146 -1.28 15.89 25.96
CA GLN A 146 -1.19 16.69 27.19
C GLN A 146 0.15 16.34 27.84
N LYS A 147 1.02 17.34 27.95
CA LYS A 147 2.23 17.23 28.76
C LYS A 147 1.81 17.55 30.20
N ASP A 148 2.00 16.58 31.09
CA ASP A 148 1.97 16.80 32.54
C ASP A 148 3.11 17.76 32.95
#